data_AF-A0A937RK94-F1
#
_entry.id   AF-A0A937RK94-F1
#
_cell.length_a   1.000
_cell.length_b   1.000
_cell.length_c   1.000
_cell.angle_alpha   90.00
_cell.angle_beta   90.00
_cell.angle_gamma   90.00
#
_symmetry.space_group_name_H-M   'P 1'
#
loop_
_entity.id
_entity.type
_entity.pdbx_description
1 polymer ?
#
loop_
_entity_poly.entity_id
_entity_poly.type
_entity_poly.pdbx_seq_one_letter_code
_entity_poly.pdbx_strand_id
1 'polypeptide(L)'
;MPGHSPTSSYFSETDAGLTAAELDAARAELACYRVTYREAYAIGVLAAVAEAVAGDRVDQYTRATARRGLALAEVAHEPTGNLPGVA
;
A
#
# COMPACT_ATOMS: atom_id res chain seq x y z
N MET A 1 -26.40 39.45 -0.37
CA MET A 1 -25.36 38.76 -1.16
C MET A 1 -25.14 37.39 -0.55
N PRO A 2 -25.33 36.28 -1.28
CA PRO A 2 -24.99 34.96 -0.76
C PRO A 2 -23.49 34.72 -0.93
N GLY A 3 -22.82 34.37 0.18
CA GLY A 3 -21.42 33.99 0.19
C GLY A 3 -21.23 32.65 -0.49
N HIS A 4 -20.51 32.63 -1.60
CA HIS A 4 -19.97 31.40 -2.17
C HIS A 4 -18.84 30.92 -1.25
N SER A 5 -19.15 29.93 -0.41
CA SER A 5 -18.09 29.07 0.14
C SER A 5 -17.49 28.31 -1.05
N PRO A 6 -16.16 28.34 -1.27
CA PRO A 6 -15.57 27.48 -2.26
C PRO A 6 -15.78 26.03 -1.79
N THR A 7 -16.67 25.30 -2.45
CA THR A 7 -16.63 23.84 -2.44
C THR A 7 -15.24 23.46 -2.91
N SER A 8 -14.39 23.08 -1.97
CA SER A 8 -13.10 22.45 -2.20
C SER A 8 -13.34 21.16 -2.97
N SER A 9 -13.40 21.25 -4.29
CA SER A 9 -13.54 20.12 -5.20
C SER A 9 -12.16 19.56 -5.56
N TYR A 10 -11.20 19.57 -4.63
CA TYR A 10 -9.80 19.20 -4.91
C TYR A 10 -9.43 17.77 -4.50
N PHE A 11 -10.36 16.98 -3.96
CA PHE A 11 -10.13 15.56 -3.72
C PHE A 11 -11.38 14.78 -4.09
N SER A 12 -11.38 14.20 -5.29
CA SER A 12 -12.33 13.16 -5.65
C SER A 12 -11.98 11.94 -4.80
N GLU A 13 -12.88 11.55 -3.89
CA GLU A 13 -12.78 10.41 -2.96
C GLU A 13 -12.70 9.01 -3.65
N THR A 14 -12.42 8.95 -4.94
CA THR A 14 -12.47 7.73 -5.75
C THR A 14 -11.13 7.03 -5.97
N ASP A 15 -10.03 7.51 -5.36
CA ASP A 15 -8.70 6.88 -5.49
C ASP A 15 -7.99 6.66 -4.13
N ALA A 16 -8.76 6.65 -3.03
CA ALA A 16 -8.22 6.68 -1.67
C ALA A 16 -7.81 5.30 -1.12
N GLY A 17 -8.09 4.20 -1.83
CA GLY A 17 -7.85 2.83 -1.36
C GLY A 17 -6.95 2.02 -2.28
N LEU A 18 -6.33 0.98 -1.71
CA LEU A 18 -5.69 -0.08 -2.49
C LEU A 18 -6.74 -0.85 -3.28
N THR A 19 -6.44 -1.14 -4.53
CA THR A 19 -7.31 -1.94 -5.39
C THR A 19 -7.16 -3.43 -5.06
N ALA A 20 -8.18 -4.22 -5.39
CA ALA A 20 -8.10 -5.67 -5.25
C ALA A 20 -6.92 -6.26 -6.04
N ALA A 21 -6.61 -5.71 -7.21
CA ALA A 21 -5.47 -6.13 -8.02
C ALA A 21 -4.11 -5.87 -7.33
N GLU A 22 -3.98 -4.75 -6.62
CA GLU A 22 -2.76 -4.44 -5.85
C GLU A 22 -2.60 -5.37 -4.65
N LEU A 23 -3.70 -5.71 -3.98
CA LEU A 23 -3.70 -6.68 -2.88
C LEU A 23 -3.38 -8.09 -3.38
N ASP A 24 -3.95 -8.52 -4.50
CA ASP A 24 -3.66 -9.83 -5.09
C ASP A 24 -2.21 -9.94 -5.57
N ALA A 25 -1.67 -8.87 -6.16
CA ALA A 25 -0.25 -8.80 -6.50
C ALA A 25 0.64 -8.90 -5.25
N ALA A 26 0.29 -8.17 -4.17
CA ALA A 26 1.01 -8.24 -2.90
C ALA A 26 0.94 -9.63 -2.25
N ARG A 27 -0.22 -10.31 -2.31
CA ARG A 27 -0.38 -11.72 -1.87
C ARG A 27 0.50 -12.67 -2.66
N ALA A 28 0.49 -12.56 -3.99
CA ALA A 28 1.34 -13.37 -4.86
C ALA A 28 2.83 -13.15 -4.56
N GLU A 29 3.23 -11.91 -4.30
CA GLU A 29 4.60 -11.56 -3.96
C GLU A 29 5.02 -12.11 -2.59
N LEU A 30 4.17 -11.95 -1.57
CA LEU A 30 4.43 -12.44 -0.20
C LEU A 30 4.28 -13.96 -0.06
N ALA A 31 3.67 -14.65 -1.02
CA ALA A 31 3.55 -16.11 -1.03
C ALA A 31 4.92 -16.81 -1.02
N CYS A 32 5.95 -16.19 -1.60
CA CYS A 32 7.32 -16.70 -1.62
C CYS A 32 8.08 -16.53 -0.30
N TYR A 33 7.55 -15.74 0.64
CA TYR A 33 8.19 -15.44 1.92
C TYR A 33 7.50 -16.15 3.08
N ARG A 34 8.30 -16.62 4.05
CA ARG A 34 7.75 -17.09 5.34
C ARG A 34 7.03 -15.93 6.01
N VAL A 35 5.93 -16.25 6.70
CA VAL A 35 5.07 -15.27 7.41
C VAL A 35 5.89 -14.32 8.27
N THR A 36 6.88 -14.85 9.01
CA THR A 36 7.78 -14.08 9.88
C THR A 36 8.61 -13.00 9.19
N TYR A 37 8.79 -13.08 7.87
CA TYR A 37 9.59 -12.12 7.08
C TYR A 37 8.74 -11.16 6.25
N ARG A 38 7.42 -11.37 6.15
CA ARG A 38 6.54 -10.55 5.30
C ARG A 38 6.47 -9.11 5.77
N GLU A 39 6.36 -8.91 7.08
CA GLU A 39 6.31 -7.57 7.70
C GLU A 39 7.64 -6.82 7.50
N ALA A 40 8.77 -7.46 7.80
CA ALA A 40 10.09 -6.87 7.59
C ALA A 40 10.32 -6.47 6.11
N TYR A 41 9.83 -7.28 5.19
CA TYR A 41 9.90 -6.99 3.77
C TYR A 41 9.06 -5.75 3.39
N ALA A 42 7.80 -5.68 3.84
CA ALA A 42 6.94 -4.52 3.61
C ALA A 42 7.54 -3.22 4.19
N ILE A 43 8.10 -3.29 5.41
CA ILE A 43 8.81 -2.18 6.05
C ILE A 43 9.99 -1.71 5.20
N GLY A 44 10.78 -2.63 4.65
CA GLY A 44 11.91 -2.29 3.76
C GLY A 44 11.47 -1.53 2.51
N VAL A 45 10.36 -1.93 1.89
CA VAL A 45 9.80 -1.22 0.73
C VAL A 45 9.34 0.19 1.10
N LEU A 46 8.66 0.35 2.24
CA LEU A 46 8.21 1.66 2.73
C LEU A 46 9.38 2.57 3.14
N ALA A 47 10.45 2.01 3.70
CA ALA A 47 11.66 2.76 4.04
C ALA A 47 12.32 3.37 2.79
N ALA A 48 12.45 2.60 1.71
CA ALA A 48 12.98 3.11 0.44
C ALA A 48 12.13 4.26 -0.15
N VAL A 49 10.79 4.19 0.02
CA VAL A 49 9.88 5.28 -0.36
C VAL A 49 10.11 6.50 0.51
N ALA A 50 10.24 6.32 1.83
CA ALA A 50 10.50 7.42 2.76
C ALA A 50 11.81 8.15 2.42
N GLU A 51 12.87 7.43 2.07
CA GLU A 51 14.12 8.01 1.59
C GLU A 51 13.97 8.79 0.27
N ALA A 52 13.16 8.27 -0.67
CA ALA A 52 12.87 8.96 -1.93
C ALA A 52 12.10 10.27 -1.70
N VAL A 53 11.12 10.25 -0.80
CA VAL A 53 10.34 11.44 -0.40
C VAL A 53 11.22 12.46 0.31
N ALA A 54 12.06 12.03 1.25
CA ALA A 54 12.98 12.92 1.97
C ALA A 54 14.00 13.61 1.02
N GLY A 55 14.34 12.96 -0.09
CA GLY A 55 15.20 13.51 -1.13
C GLY A 55 14.49 14.29 -2.23
N ASP A 56 13.19 14.58 -2.10
CA ASP A 56 12.35 15.28 -3.08
C ASP A 56 12.32 14.62 -4.48
N ARG A 57 12.51 13.30 -4.54
CA ARG A 57 12.49 12.50 -5.78
C ARG A 57 11.14 11.82 -5.98
N VAL A 58 10.05 12.55 -5.79
CA VAL A 58 8.70 11.98 -5.87
C VAL A 58 8.21 11.95 -7.32
N ASP A 59 8.53 10.86 -8.00
CA ASP A 59 8.04 10.55 -9.35
C ASP A 59 6.92 9.50 -9.34
N GLN A 60 6.43 9.15 -10.54
CA GLN A 60 5.41 8.12 -10.71
C GLN A 60 5.86 6.75 -10.18
N TYR A 61 7.15 6.45 -10.24
CA TYR A 61 7.71 5.19 -9.74
C TYR A 61 7.63 5.15 -8.22
N THR A 62 8.04 6.23 -7.55
CA THR A 62 7.96 6.39 -6.10
C THR A 62 6.54 6.22 -5.59
N ARG A 63 5.55 6.80 -6.29
CA ARG A 63 4.12 6.62 -5.97
C ARG A 63 3.66 5.17 -6.14
N ALA A 64 4.07 4.50 -7.22
CA ALA A 64 3.75 3.09 -7.43
C ALA A 64 4.42 2.20 -6.36
N THR A 65 5.66 2.49 -5.97
CA THR A 65 6.36 1.79 -4.88
C THR A 65 5.68 2.02 -3.53
N ALA A 66 5.18 3.23 -3.27
CA ALA A 66 4.40 3.52 -2.07
C ALA A 66 3.13 2.69 -2.01
N ARG A 67 2.35 2.66 -3.09
CA ARG A 67 1.12 1.83 -3.17
C ARG A 67 1.42 0.34 -3.01
N ARG A 68 2.48 -0.15 -3.65
CA ARG A 68 2.98 -1.53 -3.45
C ARG A 68 3.36 -1.80 -2.00
N GLY A 69 4.13 -0.92 -1.36
CA GLY A 69 4.53 -1.05 0.04
C GLY A 69 3.34 -1.10 0.99
N LEU A 70 2.32 -0.28 0.75
CA LEU A 70 1.06 -0.30 1.50
C LEU A 70 0.31 -1.62 1.31
N ALA A 71 0.19 -2.12 0.07
CA ALA A 71 -0.46 -3.40 -0.20
C ALA A 71 0.27 -4.58 0.46
N LEU A 72 1.61 -4.56 0.46
CA LEU A 72 2.41 -5.56 1.15
C LEU A 72 2.20 -5.50 2.66
N ALA A 73 2.11 -4.30 3.25
CA ALA A 73 1.88 -4.14 4.68
C ALA A 73 0.48 -4.66 5.09
N GLU A 74 -0.55 -4.35 4.30
CA GLU A 74 -1.92 -4.83 4.52
C GLU A 74 -1.96 -6.36 4.52
N VAL A 75 -1.38 -6.98 3.48
CA VAL A 75 -1.36 -8.44 3.33
C VAL A 75 -0.48 -9.12 4.38
N ALA A 76 0.63 -8.49 4.79
CA ALA A 76 1.48 -9.02 5.85
C ALA A 76 0.77 -9.08 7.21
N HIS A 77 -0.23 -8.22 7.44
CA HIS A 77 -1.05 -8.18 8.64
C HIS A 77 -2.28 -9.10 8.58
N GLU A 78 -2.61 -9.67 7.42
CA GLU A 78 -3.73 -10.61 7.30
C GLU A 78 -3.51 -11.82 8.22
N PRO A 79 -4.48 -12.18 9.08
CA PRO A 79 -4.36 -13.37 9.92
C PRO A 79 -4.18 -14.59 9.02
N THR A 80 -3.12 -15.36 9.25
CA THR A 80 -2.80 -16.59 8.50
C THR A 80 -3.85 -17.71 8.62
N GLY A 81 -4.98 -17.44 9.27
CA GLY A 81 -6.04 -18.37 9.65
C GLY A 81 -7.03 -18.76 8.54
N ASN A 82 -6.75 -18.47 7.26
CA ASN A 82 -7.60 -18.93 6.16
C ASN A 82 -6.81 -19.66 5.05
N LEU A 83 -5.77 -20.41 5.43
CA LEU A 83 -5.24 -21.48 4.57
C LEU A 83 -6.06 -22.75 4.85
N PRO A 84 -6.94 -23.20 3.95
CA PRO A 84 -7.59 -24.51 4.09
C PRO A 84 -6.52 -25.59 3.92
N GLY A 85 -6.11 -26.25 5.01
CA GLY A 85 -5.19 -27.39 4.88
C GLY A 85 -4.33 -27.77 6.08
N VAL A 86 -4.77 -27.53 7.33
CA VAL A 86 -4.16 -28.22 8.48
C VAL A 86 -5.26 -28.66 9.45
N ALA A 87 -5.91 -29.78 9.11
CA ALA A 87 -6.67 -30.64 10.02
C ALA A 87 -6.57 -32.08 9.50
#